data_AF-A0A7J2SFB9-F1
#
_entry.id   AF-A0A7J2SFB9-F1
#
_cell.length_a   1.000
_cell.length_b   1.000
_cell.length_c   1.000
_cell.angle_alpha   90.00
_cell.angle_beta   90.00
_cell.angle_gamma   90.00
#
_symmetry.space_group_name_H-M   'P 1'
#
loop_
_entity.id
_entity.type
_entity.pdbx_description
1 polymer ?
#
loop_
_entity_poly.entity_id
_entity_poly.type
_entity_poly.pdbx_seq_one_letter_code
_entity_poly.pdbx_strand_id
1 'polypeptide(L)'
;MKMKGTISDGEGKGKKFISIYEYKKQFIEKLNIRPYPGTLNVRVDEKVINDLKRINGIILNGFSKNGVEYGEVLCFPAKVKNEKCFLLFPEKSKYKNILEIIAEENLRRKYGMENGEELKISFLPFIKKCSKLKLYAMPYVGENTSEITIFYDSPFETGRRDLCYFNERVEQNHYKKTITERVVASIIFERNEKDSYKKLLEFIEENSYSAMSPVRKIKYSILNEWCIEVKTTQN
;
A
#
# COMPACT_ATOMS: atom_id res chain seq x y z
N MET A 1 -11.28 -6.47 -0.71
CA MET A 1 -12.26 -5.42 -0.34
C MET A 1 -11.90 -4.12 -1.06
N LYS A 2 -12.86 -3.18 -1.21
CA LYS A 2 -12.80 -2.03 -2.13
C LYS A 2 -12.85 -0.66 -1.41
N MET A 3 -11.83 0.18 -1.60
CA MET A 3 -11.92 1.64 -1.44
C MET A 3 -12.85 2.20 -2.52
N LYS A 4 -13.57 3.27 -2.21
CA LYS A 4 -14.40 3.99 -3.18
C LYS A 4 -13.70 5.26 -3.66
N GLY A 5 -13.90 5.60 -4.91
CA GLY A 5 -13.56 6.90 -5.48
C GLY A 5 -14.52 7.26 -6.61
N THR A 6 -14.42 8.46 -7.13
CA THR A 6 -15.25 8.95 -8.23
C THR A 6 -14.38 9.21 -9.44
N ILE A 7 -14.75 8.63 -10.58
CA ILE A 7 -14.00 8.79 -11.82
C ILE A 7 -14.02 10.27 -12.24
N SER A 8 -12.85 10.82 -12.56
CA SER A 8 -12.70 12.21 -12.95
C SER A 8 -11.90 12.36 -14.24
N ASP A 9 -12.15 13.42 -14.98
CA ASP A 9 -11.28 13.78 -16.09
C ASP A 9 -9.86 14.09 -15.62
N GLY A 10 -8.91 13.88 -16.52
CA GLY A 10 -7.54 14.34 -16.38
C GLY A 10 -7.19 15.28 -17.53
N GLU A 11 -6.15 16.09 -17.34
CA GLU A 11 -5.68 17.05 -18.37
C GLU A 11 -4.93 16.37 -19.54
N GLY A 12 -5.09 15.04 -19.73
CA GLY A 12 -4.35 14.26 -20.73
C GLY A 12 -2.84 14.14 -20.48
N LYS A 13 -2.31 14.74 -19.39
CA LYS A 13 -0.88 14.76 -19.05
C LYS A 13 -0.32 13.39 -18.67
N GLY A 14 -1.14 12.50 -18.12
CA GLY A 14 -0.74 11.14 -17.75
C GLY A 14 -0.12 10.36 -18.91
N LYS A 15 -0.64 10.53 -20.14
CA LYS A 15 -0.06 9.87 -21.34
C LYS A 15 1.41 10.21 -21.56
N LYS A 16 1.77 11.49 -21.40
CA LYS A 16 3.16 11.94 -21.54
C LYS A 16 4.04 11.29 -20.48
N PHE A 17 3.59 11.33 -19.22
CA PHE A 17 4.31 10.78 -18.07
C PHE A 17 4.58 9.27 -18.20
N ILE A 18 3.52 8.49 -18.47
CA ILE A 18 3.60 7.02 -18.66
C ILE A 18 4.46 6.66 -19.87
N SER A 19 4.60 7.57 -20.83
CA SER A 19 5.37 7.33 -22.04
C SER A 19 6.88 7.56 -21.90
N ILE A 20 7.34 8.19 -20.81
CA ILE A 20 8.77 8.50 -20.59
C ILE A 20 9.55 7.19 -20.39
N TYR A 21 10.66 7.06 -21.13
CA TYR A 21 11.47 5.84 -21.17
C TYR A 21 11.95 5.39 -19.78
N GLU A 22 12.41 6.34 -18.96
CA GLU A 22 12.93 6.10 -17.62
C GLU A 22 11.86 5.53 -16.66
N TYR A 23 10.61 6.00 -16.75
CA TYR A 23 9.49 5.38 -15.99
C TYR A 23 9.05 4.05 -16.59
N LYS A 24 8.97 3.94 -17.93
CA LYS A 24 8.63 2.68 -18.61
C LYS A 24 9.52 1.52 -18.19
N LYS A 25 10.84 1.77 -18.12
CA LYS A 25 11.81 0.80 -17.64
C LYS A 25 11.48 0.34 -16.22
N GLN A 26 11.20 1.28 -15.32
CA GLN A 26 10.85 0.97 -13.93
C GLN A 26 9.47 0.31 -13.77
N PHE A 27 8.48 0.60 -14.62
CA PHE A 27 7.20 -0.13 -14.61
C PHE A 27 7.40 -1.62 -14.92
N ILE A 28 8.30 -1.94 -15.85
CA ILE A 28 8.63 -3.33 -16.17
C ILE A 28 9.45 -3.96 -15.03
N GLU A 29 10.52 -3.30 -14.59
CA GLU A 29 11.45 -3.87 -13.61
C GLU A 29 10.87 -3.99 -12.20
N LYS A 30 10.08 -3.00 -11.76
CA LYS A 30 9.59 -2.92 -10.36
C LYS A 30 8.13 -3.34 -10.21
N LEU A 31 7.30 -3.12 -11.23
CA LEU A 31 5.86 -3.44 -11.17
C LEU A 31 5.47 -4.62 -12.06
N ASN A 32 6.38 -5.12 -12.91
CA ASN A 32 6.15 -6.19 -13.87
C ASN A 32 4.95 -5.94 -14.79
N ILE A 33 4.80 -4.72 -15.31
CA ILE A 33 3.74 -4.36 -16.26
C ILE A 33 4.22 -3.46 -17.39
N ARG A 34 3.50 -3.52 -18.53
CA ARG A 34 3.62 -2.55 -19.62
C ARG A 34 2.33 -1.73 -19.71
N PRO A 35 2.24 -0.58 -19.02
CA PRO A 35 0.98 0.14 -18.93
C PRO A 35 0.55 0.73 -20.27
N TYR A 36 -0.77 0.76 -20.49
CA TYR A 36 -1.39 1.57 -21.53
C TYR A 36 -0.93 3.04 -21.37
N PRO A 37 -0.66 3.78 -22.46
CA PRO A 37 -0.17 5.16 -22.39
C PRO A 37 -1.28 6.14 -21.97
N GLY A 38 -1.61 6.13 -20.68
CA GLY A 38 -2.61 6.97 -20.04
C GLY A 38 -2.86 6.56 -18.59
N THR A 39 -3.56 7.41 -17.85
CA THR A 39 -3.97 7.16 -16.46
C THR A 39 -5.49 7.29 -16.34
N LEU A 40 -6.10 6.48 -15.49
CA LEU A 40 -7.47 6.69 -15.03
C LEU A 40 -7.41 7.53 -13.75
N ASN A 41 -7.93 8.76 -13.82
CA ASN A 41 -7.98 9.65 -12.68
C ASN A 41 -9.23 9.36 -11.84
N VAL A 42 -9.02 9.25 -10.53
CA VAL A 42 -10.07 8.97 -9.56
C VAL A 42 -9.96 9.93 -8.40
N ARG A 43 -11.04 10.65 -8.11
CA ARG A 43 -11.16 11.49 -6.92
C ARG A 43 -11.43 10.62 -5.70
N VAL A 44 -10.65 10.81 -4.65
CA VAL A 44 -10.80 10.11 -3.35
C VAL A 44 -10.72 11.11 -2.21
N ASP A 45 -11.05 10.68 -0.99
CA ASP A 45 -10.85 11.49 0.22
C ASP A 45 -9.36 11.80 0.41
N GLU A 46 -9.02 13.05 0.74
CA GLU A 46 -7.63 13.47 0.98
C GLU A 46 -6.96 12.66 2.10
N LYS A 47 -7.72 12.16 3.09
CA LYS A 47 -7.23 11.25 4.12
C LYS A 47 -6.67 9.94 3.54
N VAL A 48 -7.24 9.43 2.45
CA VAL A 48 -6.72 8.24 1.75
C VAL A 48 -5.33 8.53 1.22
N ILE A 49 -5.19 9.65 0.52
CA ILE A 49 -3.93 10.07 -0.08
C ILE A 49 -2.87 10.29 1.01
N ASN A 50 -3.25 10.94 2.11
CA ASN A 50 -2.38 11.20 3.25
C ASN A 50 -1.95 9.92 3.97
N ASP A 51 -2.83 8.92 4.09
CA ASP A 51 -2.47 7.62 4.65
C ASP A 51 -1.50 6.86 3.73
N LEU A 52 -1.79 6.82 2.42
CA LEU A 52 -0.93 6.13 1.45
C LEU A 52 0.48 6.73 1.36
N LYS A 53 0.61 8.06 1.50
CA LYS A 53 1.93 8.72 1.60
C LYS A 53 2.73 8.32 2.86
N ARG A 54 2.08 7.84 3.92
CA ARG A 54 2.74 7.34 5.15
C ARG A 54 3.01 5.83 5.09
N ILE A 55 2.46 5.12 4.12
CA ILE A 55 2.68 3.69 3.92
C ILE A 55 3.87 3.52 2.98
N ASN A 56 4.88 2.74 3.39
CA ASN A 56 5.93 2.33 2.45
C ASN A 56 5.29 1.55 1.29
N GLY A 57 5.52 1.98 0.06
CA GLY A 57 5.02 1.34 -1.17
C GLY A 57 6.18 0.98 -2.10
N ILE A 58 5.87 0.67 -3.36
CA ILE A 58 6.88 0.43 -4.38
C ILE A 58 7.29 1.78 -4.98
N ILE A 59 8.55 2.16 -4.87
CA ILE A 59 9.03 3.47 -5.33
C ILE A 59 9.60 3.35 -6.74
N LEU A 60 9.08 4.15 -7.66
CA LEU A 60 9.76 4.48 -8.91
C LEU A 60 10.61 5.73 -8.66
N ASN A 61 11.90 5.60 -8.92
CA ASN A 61 12.87 6.65 -8.63
C ASN A 61 12.67 7.81 -9.61
N GLY A 62 12.82 9.03 -9.10
CA GLY A 62 12.93 10.22 -9.92
C GLY A 62 14.21 10.23 -10.76
N PHE A 63 14.27 11.13 -11.73
CA PHE A 63 15.42 11.30 -12.62
C PHE A 63 15.45 12.71 -13.21
N SER A 64 16.59 13.13 -13.72
CA SER A 64 16.74 14.37 -14.49
C SER A 64 16.95 14.06 -15.96
N LYS A 65 16.26 14.80 -16.84
CA LYS A 65 16.40 14.65 -18.30
C LYS A 65 16.23 16.01 -18.97
N ASN A 66 17.20 16.39 -19.79
CA ASN A 66 17.21 17.66 -20.54
C ASN A 66 16.94 18.88 -19.65
N GLY A 67 17.53 18.92 -18.45
CA GLY A 67 17.34 20.01 -17.49
C GLY A 67 15.98 19.99 -16.75
N VAL A 68 15.14 18.97 -16.95
CA VAL A 68 13.86 18.80 -16.24
C VAL A 68 13.98 17.69 -15.23
N GLU A 69 13.63 17.97 -13.98
CA GLU A 69 13.57 16.98 -12.91
C GLU A 69 12.19 16.34 -12.77
N TYR A 70 12.17 15.01 -12.83
CA TYR A 70 11.01 14.16 -12.60
C TYR A 70 11.13 13.56 -11.20
N GLY A 71 10.07 13.71 -10.38
CA GLY A 71 10.07 13.27 -8.98
C GLY A 71 9.84 11.77 -8.82
N GLU A 72 9.90 11.29 -7.58
CA GLU A 72 9.58 9.90 -7.30
C GLU A 72 8.08 9.61 -7.48
N VAL A 73 7.73 8.34 -7.68
CA VAL A 73 6.34 7.88 -7.70
C VAL A 73 6.19 6.72 -6.76
N LEU A 74 5.33 6.91 -5.77
CA LEU A 74 4.93 5.84 -4.87
C LEU A 74 3.80 5.03 -5.52
N CYS A 75 3.95 3.71 -5.56
CA CYS A 75 3.05 2.81 -6.26
C CYS A 75 2.49 1.74 -5.32
N PHE A 76 1.20 1.42 -5.49
CA PHE A 76 0.53 0.33 -4.78
C PHE A 76 -0.22 -0.58 -5.74
N PRO A 77 -0.03 -1.91 -5.67
CA PRO A 77 -0.80 -2.82 -6.51
C PRO A 77 -2.25 -2.88 -6.03
N ALA A 78 -3.14 -2.90 -7.01
CA ALA A 78 -4.56 -2.88 -6.80
C ALA A 78 -5.28 -3.69 -7.89
N LYS A 79 -6.58 -3.80 -7.74
CA LYS A 79 -7.49 -4.42 -8.68
C LYS A 79 -8.73 -3.55 -8.84
N VAL A 80 -9.05 -3.24 -10.08
CA VAL A 80 -10.30 -2.58 -10.47
C VAL A 80 -11.09 -3.54 -11.35
N LYS A 81 -12.33 -3.82 -10.95
CA LYS A 81 -13.14 -4.91 -11.54
C LYS A 81 -12.32 -6.21 -11.58
N ASN A 82 -11.95 -6.71 -12.77
CA ASN A 82 -11.14 -7.91 -12.94
C ASN A 82 -9.67 -7.64 -13.31
N GLU A 83 -9.28 -6.38 -13.49
CA GLU A 83 -7.93 -6.01 -13.93
C GLU A 83 -7.00 -5.73 -12.76
N LYS A 84 -5.82 -6.35 -12.79
CA LYS A 84 -4.69 -5.89 -11.97
C LYS A 84 -4.24 -4.52 -12.48
N CYS A 85 -4.00 -3.61 -11.56
CA CYS A 85 -3.60 -2.24 -11.84
C CYS A 85 -2.67 -1.73 -10.74
N PHE A 86 -2.11 -0.55 -10.93
CA PHE A 86 -1.33 0.12 -9.90
C PHE A 86 -1.86 1.53 -9.66
N LEU A 87 -1.93 1.90 -8.39
CA LEU A 87 -2.20 3.24 -7.95
C LEU A 87 -0.89 4.01 -7.93
N LEU A 88 -0.84 5.17 -8.57
CA LEU A 88 0.32 6.03 -8.64
C LEU A 88 0.12 7.28 -7.78
N PHE A 89 1.17 7.63 -7.05
CA PHE A 89 1.27 8.83 -6.22
C PHE A 89 2.57 9.56 -6.56
N PRO A 90 2.55 10.42 -7.58
CA PRO A 90 3.70 11.25 -7.92
C PRO A 90 4.02 12.22 -6.77
N GLU A 91 5.28 12.29 -6.38
CA GLU A 91 5.78 13.20 -5.34
C GLU A 91 5.45 14.67 -5.67
N LYS A 92 5.65 15.06 -6.94
CA LYS A 92 5.41 16.43 -7.43
C LYS A 92 3.96 16.67 -7.90
N SER A 93 2.98 15.87 -7.45
CA SER A 93 1.57 16.06 -7.83
C SER A 93 0.99 17.35 -7.25
N LYS A 94 0.29 18.12 -8.08
CA LYS A 94 -0.42 19.35 -7.67
C LYS A 94 -1.79 19.07 -7.03
N TYR A 95 -2.36 17.89 -7.27
CA TYR A 95 -3.70 17.56 -6.82
C TYR A 95 -3.65 16.80 -5.50
N LYS A 96 -4.42 17.28 -4.51
CA LYS A 96 -4.46 16.70 -3.16
C LYS A 96 -5.40 15.51 -3.01
N ASN A 97 -6.35 15.35 -3.93
CA ASN A 97 -7.44 14.37 -3.85
C ASN A 97 -7.61 13.54 -5.13
N ILE A 98 -6.64 13.57 -6.04
CA ILE A 98 -6.65 12.77 -7.27
C ILE A 98 -5.64 11.64 -7.15
N LEU A 99 -6.16 10.44 -7.37
CA LEU A 99 -5.43 9.20 -7.54
C LEU A 99 -5.29 8.91 -9.03
N GLU A 100 -4.10 8.50 -9.48
CA GLU A 100 -3.89 8.03 -10.85
C GLU A 100 -3.79 6.50 -10.85
N ILE A 101 -4.51 5.85 -11.77
CA ILE A 101 -4.48 4.39 -11.93
C ILE A 101 -3.89 4.05 -13.29
N ILE A 102 -2.92 3.13 -13.31
CA ILE A 102 -2.39 2.53 -14.53
C ILE A 102 -2.72 1.04 -14.59
N ALA A 103 -2.95 0.56 -15.81
CA ALA A 103 -3.15 -0.85 -16.13
C ALA A 103 -2.58 -1.12 -17.52
N GLU A 104 -2.44 -2.40 -17.89
CA GLU A 104 -1.97 -2.78 -19.23
C GLU A 104 -2.96 -2.37 -20.33
N GLU A 105 -4.25 -2.29 -19.99
CA GLU A 105 -5.32 -1.87 -20.88
C GLU A 105 -5.93 -0.51 -20.48
N ASN A 106 -6.62 0.12 -21.44
CA ASN A 106 -7.43 1.30 -21.15
C ASN A 106 -8.71 0.89 -20.40
N LEU A 107 -8.69 1.02 -19.08
CA LEU A 107 -9.80 0.63 -18.19
C LEU A 107 -11.13 1.33 -18.55
N ARG A 108 -11.09 2.61 -18.96
CA ARG A 108 -12.30 3.36 -19.34
C ARG A 108 -12.96 2.73 -20.55
N ARG A 109 -12.18 2.49 -21.61
CA ARG A 109 -12.67 1.88 -22.85
C ARG A 109 -13.15 0.45 -22.61
N LYS A 110 -12.38 -0.35 -21.85
CA LYS A 110 -12.69 -1.76 -21.59
C LYS A 110 -14.03 -1.94 -20.87
N TYR A 111 -14.33 -1.04 -19.93
CA TYR A 111 -15.49 -1.19 -19.04
C TYR A 111 -16.58 -0.14 -19.23
N GLY A 112 -16.47 0.71 -20.25
CA GLY A 112 -17.42 1.80 -20.52
C GLY A 112 -17.56 2.78 -19.35
N MET A 113 -16.45 3.12 -18.68
CA MET A 113 -16.49 3.95 -17.47
C MET A 113 -16.61 5.43 -17.79
N GLU A 114 -17.52 6.11 -17.10
CA GLU A 114 -17.84 7.51 -17.32
C GLU A 114 -17.43 8.39 -16.14
N ASN A 115 -17.31 9.69 -16.38
CA ASN A 115 -17.01 10.64 -15.30
C ASN A 115 -18.18 10.76 -14.34
N GLY A 116 -17.86 10.88 -13.05
CA GLY A 116 -18.87 10.90 -11.99
C GLY A 116 -19.28 9.50 -11.49
N GLU A 117 -18.89 8.42 -12.19
CA GLU A 117 -19.18 7.06 -11.73
C GLU A 117 -18.36 6.70 -10.46
N GLU A 118 -18.98 5.98 -9.53
CA GLU A 118 -18.28 5.39 -8.38
C GLU A 118 -17.40 4.22 -8.84
N LEU A 119 -16.09 4.34 -8.64
CA LEU A 119 -15.13 3.27 -8.85
C LEU A 119 -14.78 2.59 -7.53
N LYS A 120 -14.82 1.26 -7.54
CA LYS A 120 -14.39 0.42 -6.43
C LYS A 120 -13.00 -0.18 -6.69
N ILE A 121 -12.03 0.16 -5.84
CA ILE A 121 -10.62 -0.19 -5.98
C ILE A 121 -10.21 -1.13 -4.85
N SER A 122 -9.74 -2.33 -5.16
CA SER A 122 -9.23 -3.26 -4.13
C SER A 122 -7.71 -3.22 -4.08
N PHE A 123 -7.11 -3.05 -2.90
CA PHE A 123 -5.67 -3.28 -2.75
C PHE A 123 -5.35 -4.76 -2.92
N LEU A 124 -4.15 -5.03 -3.44
CA LEU A 124 -3.58 -6.37 -3.53
C LEU A 124 -2.39 -6.47 -2.57
N PRO A 125 -2.10 -7.67 -2.04
CA PRO A 125 -0.87 -7.91 -1.31
C PRO A 125 0.39 -7.63 -2.14
N PHE A 126 1.46 -7.22 -1.48
CA PHE A 126 2.74 -6.91 -2.13
C PHE A 126 3.94 -7.04 -1.18
N ILE A 127 5.13 -7.12 -1.77
CA ILE A 127 6.39 -7.11 -1.04
C ILE A 127 6.94 -5.68 -0.97
N LYS A 128 7.40 -5.29 0.21
CA LYS A 128 8.09 -4.02 0.43
C LYS A 128 9.23 -4.15 1.45
N LYS A 129 10.11 -3.14 1.48
CA LYS A 129 11.02 -2.92 2.60
C LYS A 129 10.33 -2.09 3.68
N CYS A 130 10.30 -2.59 4.90
CA CYS A 130 9.81 -1.86 6.06
C CYS A 130 10.95 -0.99 6.63
N SER A 131 10.68 0.28 6.94
CA SER A 131 11.65 1.14 7.61
C SER A 131 11.88 0.70 9.05
N LYS A 132 13.06 0.98 9.60
CA LYS A 132 13.35 0.75 11.01
C LYS A 132 12.46 1.67 11.87
N LEU A 133 11.74 1.10 12.83
CA LEU A 133 10.93 1.85 13.79
C LEU A 133 11.43 1.62 15.21
N LYS A 134 11.55 2.70 15.99
CA LYS A 134 11.80 2.67 17.42
C LYS A 134 10.50 3.02 18.12
N LEU A 135 10.01 2.12 18.96
CA LEU A 135 8.69 2.17 19.58
C LEU A 135 8.81 1.88 21.08
N TYR A 136 7.75 2.20 21.80
CA TYR A 136 7.48 1.73 23.14
C TYR A 136 6.33 0.72 23.09
N ALA A 137 6.54 -0.47 23.66
CA ALA A 137 5.59 -1.57 23.64
C ALA A 137 5.10 -1.89 25.05
N MET A 138 3.81 -2.17 25.19
CA MET A 138 3.22 -2.73 26.41
C MET A 138 2.66 -4.12 26.11
N PRO A 139 3.01 -5.15 26.89
CA PRO A 139 2.42 -6.48 26.75
C PRO A 139 0.95 -6.45 27.17
N TYR A 140 0.10 -7.14 26.43
CA TYR A 140 -1.32 -7.19 26.69
C TYR A 140 -1.90 -8.56 26.30
N VAL A 141 -2.90 -9.01 27.06
CA VAL A 141 -3.71 -10.19 26.74
C VAL A 141 -5.16 -9.73 26.70
N GLY A 142 -5.83 -9.99 25.58
CA GLY A 142 -7.20 -9.52 25.32
C GLY A 142 -7.36 -9.15 23.86
N GLU A 143 -8.32 -8.27 23.56
CA GLU A 143 -8.67 -7.88 22.18
C GLU A 143 -8.30 -6.43 21.83
N ASN A 144 -7.82 -5.64 22.80
CA ASN A 144 -7.42 -4.25 22.56
C ASN A 144 -6.32 -4.12 21.48
N THR A 145 -6.27 -2.94 20.87
CA THR A 145 -5.32 -2.57 19.80
C THR A 145 -4.80 -1.15 19.99
N SER A 146 -3.62 -0.84 19.47
CA SER A 146 -3.05 0.51 19.38
C SER A 146 -2.73 0.88 17.92
N GLU A 147 -1.99 1.98 17.70
CA GLU A 147 -1.53 2.42 16.38
C GLU A 147 -0.73 1.33 15.66
N ILE A 148 0.11 0.61 16.40
CA ILE A 148 0.81 -0.58 15.92
C ILE A 148 0.56 -1.71 16.90
N THR A 149 -0.09 -2.77 16.47
CA THR A 149 -0.33 -3.97 17.29
C THR A 149 0.43 -5.15 16.71
N ILE A 150 1.19 -5.85 17.55
CA ILE A 150 1.95 -7.06 17.18
C ILE A 150 1.26 -8.25 17.83
N PHE A 151 0.76 -9.19 17.03
CA PHE A 151 0.00 -10.35 17.50
C PHE A 151 0.88 -11.59 17.47
N TYR A 152 1.14 -12.17 18.64
CA TYR A 152 1.91 -13.42 18.77
C TYR A 152 1.03 -14.65 18.56
N ASP A 153 -0.24 -14.55 18.99
CA ASP A 153 -1.29 -15.52 18.73
C ASP A 153 -2.16 -15.03 17.55
N SER A 154 -3.42 -15.48 17.50
CA SER A 154 -4.38 -15.05 16.48
C SER A 154 -4.75 -13.56 16.61
N PRO A 155 -4.78 -12.79 15.50
CA PRO A 155 -5.28 -11.40 15.51
C PRO A 155 -6.80 -11.29 15.74
N PHE A 156 -7.55 -12.40 15.70
CA PHE A 156 -9.01 -12.43 15.80
C PHE A 156 -9.55 -13.09 17.06
N GLU A 157 -8.67 -13.42 18.01
CA GLU A 157 -9.03 -14.05 19.27
C GLU A 157 -8.35 -13.32 20.42
N THR A 158 -8.83 -13.57 21.64
CA THR A 158 -8.11 -13.16 22.85
C THR A 158 -6.75 -13.86 22.88
N GLY A 159 -5.68 -13.08 23.00
CA GLY A 159 -4.33 -13.62 22.97
C GLY A 159 -3.27 -12.58 23.25
N ARG A 160 -2.02 -13.05 23.35
CA ARG A 160 -0.85 -12.23 23.62
C ARG A 160 -0.56 -11.30 22.44
N ARG A 161 -0.42 -10.02 22.76
CA ARG A 161 -0.04 -8.97 21.82
C ARG A 161 0.79 -7.90 22.50
N ASP A 162 1.56 -7.17 21.71
CA ASP A 162 2.13 -5.90 22.15
C ASP A 162 1.37 -4.74 21.54
N LEU A 163 0.93 -3.83 22.40
CA LEU A 163 0.41 -2.53 22.02
C LEU A 163 1.59 -1.56 21.91
N CYS A 164 1.92 -1.15 20.70
CA CYS A 164 3.07 -0.30 20.41
C CYS A 164 2.65 1.16 20.15
N TYR A 165 3.52 2.09 20.56
CA TYR A 165 3.35 3.53 20.48
C TYR A 165 4.65 4.21 20.07
N PHE A 166 4.56 5.36 19.39
CA PHE A 166 5.75 6.17 19.04
C PHE A 166 6.32 6.95 20.23
N ASN A 167 5.46 7.35 21.17
CA ASN A 167 5.84 8.10 22.36
C ASN A 167 5.74 7.23 23.62
N GLU A 168 6.55 7.58 24.62
CA GLU A 168 6.51 6.95 25.93
C GLU A 168 5.16 7.20 26.62
N ARG A 169 4.63 6.19 27.32
CA ARG A 169 3.37 6.28 28.07
C ARG A 169 3.71 6.30 29.56
N VAL A 170 3.31 7.38 30.25
CA VAL A 170 3.71 7.68 31.65
C VAL A 170 3.23 6.63 32.66
N GLU A 171 2.17 5.87 32.36
CA GLU A 171 1.43 5.07 33.37
C GLU A 171 1.58 3.54 33.24
N GLN A 172 2.52 3.00 32.46
CA GLN A 172 2.50 1.57 32.10
C GLN A 172 3.88 0.91 32.15
N ASN A 173 3.89 -0.42 32.44
CA ASN A 173 5.05 -1.31 32.36
C ASN A 173 5.44 -1.54 30.89
N HIS A 174 5.99 -0.51 30.28
CA HIS A 174 6.34 -0.46 28.87
C HIS A 174 7.84 -0.72 28.69
N TYR A 175 8.21 -1.22 27.51
CA TYR A 175 9.60 -1.50 27.16
C TYR A 175 9.93 -0.99 25.76
N LYS A 176 11.21 -0.69 25.51
CA LYS A 176 11.66 -0.26 24.19
C LYS A 176 11.62 -1.42 23.20
N LYS A 177 11.00 -1.20 22.05
CA LYS A 177 10.90 -2.18 20.97
C LYS A 177 11.42 -1.59 19.67
N THR A 178 12.25 -2.34 18.96
CA THR A 178 12.73 -1.94 17.64
C THR A 178 12.19 -2.90 16.59
N ILE A 179 11.46 -2.39 15.62
CA ILE A 179 11.17 -3.11 14.37
C ILE A 179 12.35 -2.85 13.44
N THR A 180 13.06 -3.91 13.07
CA THR A 180 14.22 -3.80 12.18
C THR A 180 13.79 -3.66 10.72
N GLU A 181 14.66 -3.06 9.91
CA GLU A 181 14.45 -3.03 8.47
C GLU A 181 14.52 -4.44 7.88
N ARG A 182 13.40 -4.89 7.32
CA ARG A 182 13.21 -6.23 6.76
C ARG A 182 12.27 -6.18 5.56
N VAL A 183 12.32 -7.23 4.75
CA VAL A 183 11.34 -7.46 3.69
C VAL A 183 10.05 -7.96 4.35
N VAL A 184 8.92 -7.32 4.00
CA VAL A 184 7.61 -7.68 4.51
C VAL A 184 6.63 -7.92 3.37
N ALA A 185 5.77 -8.91 3.54
CA ALA A 185 4.52 -9.01 2.82
C ALA A 185 3.51 -8.08 3.49
N SER A 186 2.85 -7.26 2.69
CA SER A 186 1.90 -6.25 3.13
C SER A 186 0.60 -6.30 2.34
N ILE A 187 -0.52 -5.99 2.99
CA ILE A 187 -1.76 -5.60 2.32
C ILE A 187 -2.41 -4.42 3.05
N ILE A 188 -2.87 -3.44 2.27
CA ILE A 188 -3.56 -2.24 2.75
C ILE A 188 -5.08 -2.47 2.70
N PHE A 189 -5.82 -1.93 3.65
CA PHE A 189 -7.28 -2.06 3.69
C PHE A 189 -7.95 -0.92 4.47
N GLU A 190 -9.16 -0.54 4.06
CA GLU A 190 -9.98 0.45 4.78
C GLU A 190 -10.83 -0.21 5.90
N ARG A 191 -11.60 -1.25 5.56
CA ARG A 191 -12.44 -2.07 6.45
C ARG A 191 -12.10 -3.59 6.34
N ASN A 192 -12.96 -4.50 6.82
CA ASN A 192 -12.87 -5.96 6.62
C ASN A 192 -11.48 -6.57 6.85
N GLU A 193 -11.01 -6.40 8.07
CA GLU A 193 -9.70 -6.84 8.55
C GLU A 193 -9.41 -8.34 8.30
N LYS A 194 -10.41 -9.21 8.52
CA LYS A 194 -10.28 -10.67 8.37
C LYS A 194 -10.08 -11.13 6.92
N ASP A 195 -10.83 -10.57 5.97
CA ASP A 195 -10.67 -10.85 4.52
C ASP A 195 -9.29 -10.42 4.03
N SER A 196 -8.84 -9.24 4.48
CA SER A 196 -7.53 -8.70 4.08
C SER A 196 -6.40 -9.55 4.64
N TYR A 197 -6.49 -10.00 5.89
CA TYR A 197 -5.51 -10.92 6.49
C TYR A 197 -5.45 -12.26 5.75
N LYS A 198 -6.61 -12.86 5.42
CA LYS A 198 -6.68 -14.11 4.65
C LYS A 198 -5.95 -13.99 3.31
N LYS A 199 -6.19 -12.89 2.58
CA LYS A 199 -5.51 -12.60 1.30
C LYS A 199 -4.01 -12.43 1.44
N LEU A 200 -3.55 -11.87 2.55
CA LEU A 200 -2.11 -11.77 2.81
C LEU A 200 -1.49 -13.15 3.00
N LEU A 201 -2.15 -14.03 3.75
CA LEU A 201 -1.67 -15.40 3.96
C LEU A 201 -1.66 -16.21 2.64
N GLU A 202 -2.75 -16.12 1.86
CA GLU A 202 -2.83 -16.74 0.52
C GLU A 202 -1.69 -16.24 -0.37
N PHE A 203 -1.41 -14.94 -0.40
CA PHE A 203 -0.28 -14.38 -1.16
C PHE A 203 1.08 -14.90 -0.71
N ILE A 204 1.30 -15.03 0.62
CA ILE A 204 2.55 -15.56 1.17
C ILE A 204 2.76 -17.00 0.72
N GLU A 205 1.70 -17.82 0.78
CA GLU A 205 1.71 -19.23 0.35
C GLU A 205 1.95 -19.35 -1.17
N GLU A 206 1.16 -18.65 -1.99
CA GLU A 206 1.24 -18.68 -3.46
C GLU A 206 2.63 -18.29 -3.98
N ASN A 207 3.33 -17.39 -3.27
CA ASN A 207 4.66 -16.91 -3.67
C ASN A 207 5.80 -17.64 -2.95
N SER A 208 5.51 -18.76 -2.27
CA SER A 208 6.51 -19.59 -1.59
C SER A 208 7.36 -18.78 -0.60
N TYR A 209 6.72 -17.92 0.19
CA TYR A 209 7.36 -17.17 1.27
C TYR A 209 7.15 -17.86 2.62
N SER A 210 8.17 -17.83 3.49
CA SER A 210 8.02 -18.20 4.90
C SER A 210 7.77 -16.96 5.74
N ALA A 211 6.75 -16.99 6.59
CA ALA A 211 6.53 -15.98 7.62
C ALA A 211 7.59 -16.10 8.73
N MET A 212 8.30 -15.01 9.00
CA MET A 212 9.44 -14.97 9.92
C MET A 212 9.16 -14.19 11.20
N SER A 213 8.02 -13.49 11.26
CA SER A 213 7.64 -12.68 12.41
C SER A 213 6.17 -12.85 12.76
N PRO A 214 5.78 -12.54 14.00
CA PRO A 214 4.38 -12.28 14.34
C PRO A 214 3.77 -11.23 13.40
N VAL A 215 2.47 -11.35 13.13
CA VAL A 215 1.76 -10.37 12.27
C VAL A 215 1.65 -9.03 12.99
N ARG A 216 1.78 -7.96 12.22
CA ARG A 216 1.58 -6.59 12.69
C ARG A 216 0.43 -5.94 11.98
N LYS A 217 -0.43 -5.26 12.75
CA LYS A 217 -1.40 -4.30 12.23
C LYS A 217 -0.90 -2.89 12.46
N ILE A 218 -0.92 -2.07 11.42
CA ILE A 218 -0.65 -0.64 11.51
C ILE A 218 -1.95 0.09 11.18
N LYS A 219 -2.38 0.98 12.08
CA LYS A 219 -3.57 1.81 11.91
C LYS A 219 -3.15 3.22 11.49
N TYR A 220 -3.71 3.69 10.39
CA TYR A 220 -3.57 5.06 9.89
C TYR A 220 -4.83 5.86 10.24
N SER A 221 -5.17 6.91 9.48
CA SER A 221 -6.35 7.72 9.79
C SER A 221 -7.65 7.00 9.39
N ILE A 222 -7.67 6.41 8.20
CA ILE A 222 -8.78 5.64 7.64
C ILE A 222 -8.34 4.30 7.06
N LEU A 223 -7.07 4.18 6.65
CA LEU A 223 -6.49 2.93 6.18
C LEU A 223 -5.83 2.17 7.33
N ASN A 224 -5.66 0.88 7.10
CA ASN A 224 -4.94 -0.05 7.94
C ASN A 224 -4.03 -0.87 7.04
N GLU A 225 -3.02 -1.48 7.64
CA GLU A 225 -2.07 -2.34 6.95
C GLU A 225 -1.79 -3.58 7.79
N TRP A 226 -1.85 -4.74 7.14
CA TRP A 226 -1.26 -5.96 7.67
C TRP A 226 0.17 -6.11 7.16
N CYS A 227 1.09 -6.48 8.05
CA CYS A 227 2.50 -6.70 7.72
C CYS A 227 3.01 -7.99 8.37
N ILE A 228 3.70 -8.81 7.58
CA ILE A 228 4.40 -10.03 8.05
C ILE A 228 5.80 -10.01 7.44
N GLU A 229 6.84 -10.18 8.25
CA GLU A 229 8.19 -10.37 7.71
C GLU A 229 8.28 -11.70 6.99
N VAL A 230 8.88 -11.69 5.81
CA VAL A 230 8.96 -12.87 4.97
C VAL A 230 10.37 -13.09 4.44
N LYS A 231 10.69 -14.36 4.18
CA LYS A 231 11.89 -14.78 3.45
C LYS A 231 11.48 -15.72 2.31
N THR A 232 12.13 -15.59 1.15
CA THR A 232 11.98 -16.54 0.05
C THR A 232 12.40 -17.93 0.52
N THR A 233 11.60 -18.95 0.22
CA THR A 233 11.92 -20.36 0.57
C THR A 233 12.89 -21.00 -0.42
N GLN A 234 13.09 -20.39 -1.60
CA GLN A 234 14.05 -20.82 -2.61
C GLN A 234 15.46 -20.31 -2.28
N ASN A 235 16.33 -21.24 -1.88
CA ASN A 235 17.79 -21.18 -1.98
C ASN A 235 18.21 -22.09 -3.13
#